data_AF-A0A973F4I8-F1
#
_entry.id   AF-A0A973F4I8-F1
#
_cell.length_a   1.000
_cell.length_b   1.000
_cell.length_c   1.000
_cell.angle_alpha   90.00
_cell.angle_beta   90.00
_cell.angle_gamma   90.00
#
_symmetry.space_group_name_H-M   'P 1'
#
loop_
_entity.id
_entity.type
_entity.pdbx_description
1 polymer ?
#
loop_
_entity_poly.entity_id
_entity_poly.type
_entity_poly.pdbx_seq_one_letter_code
_entity_poly.pdbx_strand_id
1 'polypeptide(L)'
;MLIQQAKLLRKEGYSLSEIAQSLHIAKSTASVWCRNMILSQQSKALIVHKMDLGRQKSIEIKKLKKDVLIKSIEGIAAEKLSKICFDCNTYSLMAALLYWGEGAKLNTHHVTFINSDPLMIRTFLYVFRNAFSIKEEKFRIVLHLHEYHDEEKMKAYWSEITNIPPLQFSKTYIKPHTGKTKREDYKGCISIRYYDYKIALAINTLYNKIPEKLGVW
;
A
#
# COMPACT_ATOMS: atom_id res chain seq x y z
N MET A 1 1.93 38.39 -42.87
CA MET A 1 1.78 39.05 -41.55
C MET A 1 1.90 38.07 -40.37
N LEU A 2 1.10 37.00 -40.29
CA LEU A 2 1.10 36.07 -39.14
C LEU A 2 2.45 35.39 -38.84
N ILE A 3 3.24 35.03 -39.86
CA ILE A 3 4.58 34.42 -39.67
C ILE A 3 5.53 35.35 -38.92
N GLN A 4 5.56 36.64 -39.28
CA GLN A 4 6.44 37.62 -38.64
C GLN A 4 6.03 37.86 -37.19
N GLN A 5 4.72 37.93 -36.92
CA GLN A 5 4.18 38.04 -35.57
C GLN A 5 4.53 36.80 -34.71
N ALA A 6 4.40 35.59 -35.26
CA ALA A 6 4.81 34.36 -34.57
C ALA A 6 6.29 34.37 -34.19
N LYS A 7 7.15 34.87 -35.08
CA LYS A 7 8.60 35.00 -34.83
C LYS A 7 8.90 36.03 -33.74
N LEU A 8 8.19 37.16 -33.69
CA LEU A 8 8.36 38.17 -32.63
C LEU A 8 7.97 37.60 -31.26
N LEU A 9 6.77 37.01 -31.15
CA LEU A 9 6.31 36.36 -29.92
C LEU A 9 7.29 35.26 -29.47
N ARG A 10 7.83 34.48 -30.41
CA ARG A 10 8.82 33.46 -30.08
C ARG A 10 10.11 34.04 -29.49
N LYS A 11 10.59 35.18 -30.01
CA LYS A 11 11.76 35.90 -29.47
C LYS A 11 11.49 36.47 -28.07
N GLU A 12 10.26 36.88 -27.78
CA GLU A 12 9.86 37.37 -26.46
C GLU A 12 9.70 36.25 -25.41
N GLY A 13 9.90 34.98 -25.79
CA GLY A 13 9.84 33.85 -24.87
C GLY A 13 8.46 33.19 -24.77
N TYR A 14 7.59 33.38 -25.76
CA TYR A 14 6.34 32.62 -25.87
C TYR A 14 6.62 31.19 -26.37
N SER A 15 5.99 30.21 -25.74
CA SER A 15 5.96 28.81 -26.18
C SER A 15 5.17 28.65 -27.48
N LEU A 16 5.43 27.56 -28.21
CA LEU A 16 4.68 27.27 -29.45
C LEU A 16 3.18 27.10 -29.20
N SER A 17 2.79 26.63 -28.00
CA SER A 17 1.38 26.53 -27.60
C SER A 17 0.76 27.91 -27.37
N GLU A 18 1.48 28.83 -26.69
CA GLU A 18 1.00 30.21 -26.48
C GLU A 18 0.87 30.95 -27.82
N ILE A 19 1.85 30.82 -28.73
CA ILE A 19 1.79 31.43 -30.07
C ILE A 19 0.60 30.89 -30.87
N ALA A 20 0.38 29.58 -30.83
CA ALA A 20 -0.74 28.93 -31.51
C ALA A 20 -2.09 29.46 -31.00
N GLN A 21 -2.22 29.64 -29.68
CA GLN A 21 -3.41 30.20 -29.05
C GLN A 21 -3.61 31.67 -29.41
N SER A 22 -2.56 32.50 -29.32
CA SER A 22 -2.63 33.95 -29.59
C SER A 22 -2.93 34.29 -31.04
N LEU A 23 -2.47 33.46 -31.99
CA LEU A 23 -2.67 33.69 -33.43
C LEU A 23 -3.79 32.81 -34.02
N HIS A 24 -4.48 32.01 -33.20
CA HIS A 24 -5.51 31.06 -33.63
C HIS A 24 -5.06 30.12 -34.76
N ILE A 25 -3.83 29.61 -34.68
CA ILE A 25 -3.24 28.67 -35.64
C ILE A 25 -2.96 27.33 -35.00
N ALA A 26 -2.79 26.28 -35.81
CA ALA A 26 -2.33 25.00 -35.30
C ALA A 26 -0.92 25.10 -34.69
N LYS A 27 -0.67 24.35 -33.61
CA LYS A 27 0.66 24.27 -32.96
C LYS A 27 1.75 23.75 -33.91
N SER A 28 1.38 22.84 -34.82
CA SER A 28 2.26 22.36 -35.88
C SER A 28 2.70 23.50 -36.80
N THR A 29 1.79 24.41 -37.17
CA THR A 29 2.07 25.61 -37.97
C THR A 29 3.03 26.55 -37.24
N ALA A 30 2.78 26.85 -35.96
CA ALA A 30 3.69 27.67 -35.15
C ALA A 30 5.09 27.04 -35.04
N SER A 31 5.17 25.72 -34.90
CA SER A 31 6.42 24.96 -34.86
C SER A 31 7.22 25.08 -36.16
N VAL A 32 6.56 24.93 -37.32
CA VAL A 32 7.19 25.07 -38.63
C VAL A 32 7.74 26.48 -38.82
N TRP A 33 6.95 27.51 -38.51
CA TRP A 33 7.35 28.91 -38.70
C TRP A 33 8.51 29.35 -37.80
N CYS A 34 8.65 28.74 -36.63
CA CYS A 34 9.66 29.07 -35.64
C CYS A 34 10.88 28.11 -35.63
N ARG A 35 10.90 27.08 -36.48
CA ARG A 35 11.86 25.95 -36.40
C ARG A 35 13.33 26.37 -36.43
N ASN A 36 13.67 27.26 -37.35
CA ASN A 36 15.06 27.67 -37.60
C ASN A 36 15.44 28.98 -36.90
N MET A 37 14.70 29.37 -35.85
CA MET A 37 14.98 30.60 -35.13
C MET A 37 16.05 30.41 -34.06
N ILE A 38 17.03 31.31 -34.05
CA ILE A 38 18.00 31.43 -32.95
C ILE A 38 17.36 32.25 -31.83
N LEU A 39 17.20 31.64 -30.66
CA LEU A 39 16.66 32.29 -29.46
C LEU A 39 17.78 32.68 -28.51
N SER A 40 17.63 33.84 -27.86
CA SER A 40 18.54 34.28 -26.80
C SER A 40 18.46 33.32 -25.59
N GLN A 41 19.49 33.32 -24.76
CA GLN A 41 19.51 32.53 -23.53
C GLN A 41 18.37 32.93 -22.58
N GLN A 42 18.04 34.22 -22.51
CA GLN A 42 16.94 34.75 -21.72
C GLN A 42 15.59 34.19 -22.18
N SER A 43 15.29 34.23 -23.48
CA SER A 43 14.02 33.72 -24.02
C SER A 43 13.91 32.20 -23.85
N LYS A 44 15.01 31.46 -23.99
CA LYS A 44 15.05 30.02 -23.69
C LYS A 44 14.73 29.74 -22.22
N ALA A 45 15.36 30.47 -21.29
CA ALA A 45 15.12 30.32 -19.86
C ALA A 45 13.67 30.65 -19.47
N LEU A 46 13.09 31.71 -20.04
CA LEU A 46 11.68 32.07 -19.82
C LEU A 46 10.71 30.96 -20.26
N ILE A 47 10.96 30.34 -21.43
CA ILE A 47 10.13 29.22 -21.93
C ILE A 47 10.23 28.02 -20.98
N VAL A 48 11.45 27.64 -20.57
CA VAL A 48 11.66 26.51 -19.64
C VAL A 48 10.98 26.77 -18.30
N HIS A 49 11.16 27.97 -17.73
CA HIS A 49 10.53 28.36 -16.47
C HIS A 49 8.99 28.27 -16.54
N LYS A 50 8.37 28.79 -17.62
CA LYS A 50 6.93 28.67 -17.83
C LYS A 50 6.46 27.21 -17.95
N MET A 51 7.24 26.36 -18.63
CA MET A 51 6.95 24.92 -18.73
C MET A 51 7.00 24.24 -17.37
N ASP A 52 8.00 24.57 -16.54
CA ASP A 52 8.13 24.04 -15.19
C ASP A 52 6.98 24.48 -14.28
N LEU A 53 6.60 25.76 -14.34
CA LEU A 53 5.40 26.26 -13.63
C LEU A 53 4.13 25.53 -14.09
N GLY A 54 3.96 25.31 -15.40
CA GLY A 54 2.83 24.55 -15.94
C GLY A 54 2.82 23.10 -15.45
N ARG A 55 4.00 22.47 -15.36
CA ARG A 55 4.17 21.11 -14.82
C ARG A 55 3.82 21.05 -13.34
N GLN A 56 4.30 22.00 -12.54
CA GLN A 56 3.98 22.10 -11.11
C GLN A 56 2.47 22.27 -10.87
N LYS A 57 1.82 23.21 -11.57
CA LYS A 57 0.37 23.38 -11.55
C LYS A 57 -0.37 22.10 -11.93
N SER A 58 0.10 21.40 -12.96
CA SER A 58 -0.52 20.13 -13.39
C SER A 58 -0.39 19.03 -12.35
N ILE A 59 0.75 18.93 -11.66
CA ILE A 59 0.97 18.00 -10.55
C ILE A 59 0.02 18.32 -9.40
N GLU A 60 -0.11 19.59 -9.03
CA GLU A 60 -1.01 20.05 -7.98
C GLU A 60 -2.48 19.74 -8.30
N ILE A 61 -2.94 20.06 -9.51
CA ILE A 61 -4.30 19.71 -9.96
C ILE A 61 -4.54 18.20 -9.91
N LYS A 62 -3.57 17.39 -10.37
CA LYS A 62 -3.67 15.93 -10.30
C LYS A 62 -3.74 15.43 -8.85
N LYS A 63 -2.95 16.02 -7.95
CA LYS A 63 -2.97 15.70 -6.52
C LYS A 63 -4.33 16.02 -5.92
N LEU A 64 -4.86 17.24 -6.13
CA LEU A 64 -6.19 17.63 -5.65
C LEU A 64 -7.29 16.72 -6.17
N LYS A 65 -7.29 16.40 -7.47
CA LYS A 65 -8.25 15.46 -8.06
C LYS A 65 -8.14 14.07 -7.44
N LYS A 66 -6.92 13.58 -7.20
CA LYS A 66 -6.68 12.30 -6.54
C LYS A 66 -7.19 12.32 -5.09
N ASP A 67 -6.94 13.40 -4.34
CA ASP A 67 -7.37 13.52 -2.94
C ASP A 67 -8.90 13.54 -2.83
N VAL A 68 -9.60 14.25 -3.72
CA VAL A 68 -11.07 14.23 -3.80
C VAL A 68 -11.59 12.84 -4.12
N LEU A 69 -10.96 12.15 -5.08
CA LEU A 69 -11.34 10.78 -5.45
C LEU A 69 -11.13 9.80 -4.28
N ILE A 70 -9.98 9.89 -3.58
CA ILE A 70 -9.69 9.05 -2.41
C ILE A 70 -10.77 9.24 -1.35
N LYS A 71 -11.09 10.49 -0.98
CA LYS A 71 -12.14 10.78 0.02
C LYS A 71 -13.50 10.22 -0.38
N SER A 72 -13.85 10.32 -1.67
CA SER A 72 -15.12 9.77 -2.17
C SER A 72 -15.14 8.24 -2.06
N ILE A 73 -14.06 7.56 -2.44
CA ILE A 73 -13.95 6.10 -2.35
C ILE A 73 -13.93 5.64 -0.89
N GLU A 74 -13.23 6.34 0.00
CA GLU A 74 -13.22 6.09 1.44
C GLU A 74 -14.62 6.19 2.03
N GLY A 75 -15.41 7.20 1.63
CA GLY A 75 -16.81 7.33 2.04
C GLY A 75 -17.66 6.14 1.60
N ILE A 76 -17.53 5.69 0.35
CA ILE A 76 -18.24 4.50 -0.17
C ILE A 76 -17.82 3.24 0.60
N ALA A 77 -16.53 3.08 0.91
CA ALA A 77 -16.03 1.95 1.68
C ALA A 77 -16.58 1.96 3.11
N ALA A 78 -16.58 3.12 3.78
CA ALA A 78 -17.13 3.30 5.12
C ALA A 78 -18.63 2.98 5.17
N GLU A 79 -19.41 3.45 4.19
CA GLU A 79 -20.84 3.15 4.08
C GLU A 79 -21.12 1.66 3.85
N LYS A 80 -20.28 0.99 3.05
CA LYS A 80 -20.39 -0.47 2.88
C LYS A 80 -20.09 -1.20 4.18
N LEU A 81 -19.04 -0.81 4.89
CA LEU A 81 -18.66 -1.42 6.17
C LEU A 81 -19.70 -1.17 7.26
N SER A 82 -20.35 0.01 7.29
CA SER A 82 -21.38 0.32 8.28
C SER A 82 -22.65 -0.54 8.15
N LYS A 83 -22.85 -1.18 6.99
CA LYS A 83 -23.97 -2.09 6.73
C LYS A 83 -23.66 -3.54 7.12
N ILE A 84 -22.40 -3.86 7.45
CA ILE A 84 -21.98 -5.20 7.84
C ILE A 84 -22.12 -5.35 9.36
N CYS A 85 -22.85 -6.38 9.79
CA CYS A 85 -22.89 -6.76 11.19
C CYS A 85 -21.72 -7.70 11.50
N PHE A 86 -20.91 -7.34 12.49
CA PHE A 86 -19.81 -8.16 12.97
C PHE A 86 -20.26 -9.02 14.14
N ASP A 87 -20.54 -10.29 13.86
CA ASP A 87 -20.83 -11.33 14.85
C ASP A 87 -19.76 -12.44 14.81
N CYS A 88 -19.94 -13.47 15.64
CA CYS A 88 -19.03 -14.62 15.69
C CYS A 88 -18.85 -15.32 14.32
N ASN A 89 -19.89 -15.39 13.49
CA ASN A 89 -19.82 -16.02 12.17
C ASN A 89 -19.03 -15.14 11.20
N THR A 90 -19.27 -13.82 11.20
CA THR A 90 -18.51 -12.85 10.40
C THR A 90 -17.04 -12.87 10.79
N TYR A 91 -16.71 -12.88 12.08
CA TYR A 91 -15.33 -13.00 12.54
C TYR A 91 -14.68 -14.33 12.15
N SER A 92 -15.41 -15.44 12.25
CA SER A 92 -14.94 -16.76 11.83
C SER A 92 -14.63 -16.80 10.34
N LEU A 93 -15.48 -16.19 9.51
CA LEU A 93 -15.26 -16.05 8.07
C LEU A 93 -14.03 -15.19 7.77
N MET A 94 -13.89 -14.03 8.42
CA MET A 94 -12.74 -13.14 8.25
C MET A 94 -11.42 -13.83 8.67
N ALA A 95 -11.41 -14.48 9.83
CA ALA A 95 -10.26 -15.23 10.31
C ALA A 95 -9.86 -16.33 9.32
N ALA A 96 -10.83 -17.08 8.80
CA ALA A 96 -10.61 -18.13 7.81
C ALA A 96 -10.04 -17.58 6.49
N LEU A 97 -10.57 -16.47 5.98
CA LEU A 97 -10.07 -15.83 4.74
C LEU A 97 -8.66 -15.26 4.91
N LEU A 98 -8.38 -14.58 6.03
CA LEU A 98 -7.04 -14.10 6.35
C LEU A 98 -6.06 -15.26 6.47
N TYR A 99 -6.44 -16.33 7.19
CA TYR A 99 -5.64 -17.53 7.31
C TYR A 99 -5.43 -18.24 5.96
N TRP A 100 -6.42 -18.21 5.07
CA TRP A 100 -6.27 -18.79 3.74
C TRP A 100 -5.23 -18.05 2.89
N GLY A 101 -5.12 -16.73 3.06
CA GLY A 101 -4.10 -15.91 2.39
C GLY A 101 -2.70 -16.04 3.00
N GLU A 102 -2.58 -15.88 4.32
CA GLU A 102 -1.31 -15.65 5.02
C GLU A 102 -0.94 -16.78 6.03
N GLY A 103 -1.81 -17.76 6.21
CA GLY A 103 -1.61 -18.87 7.14
C GLY A 103 -0.74 -19.99 6.57
N ALA A 104 -0.03 -20.70 7.46
CA ALA A 104 0.77 -21.86 7.06
C ALA A 104 -0.12 -23.11 6.93
N LYS A 105 -0.26 -23.62 5.70
CA LYS A 105 -1.20 -24.71 5.38
C LYS A 105 -0.63 -26.12 5.60
N LEU A 106 0.69 -26.25 5.70
CA LEU A 106 1.36 -27.56 5.79
C LEU A 106 1.29 -28.19 7.19
N ASN A 107 1.09 -27.39 8.25
CA ASN A 107 0.99 -27.89 9.61
C ASN A 107 -0.43 -27.64 10.16
N THR A 108 -1.19 -28.72 10.35
CA THR A 108 -2.59 -28.65 10.80
C THR A 108 -2.75 -28.82 12.31
N HIS A 109 -1.66 -29.02 13.07
CA HIS A 109 -1.72 -29.24 14.51
C HIS A 109 -1.96 -27.96 15.33
N HIS A 110 -1.63 -26.81 14.75
CA HIS A 110 -1.80 -25.49 15.36
C HIS A 110 -1.98 -24.44 14.26
N VAL A 111 -2.62 -23.33 14.60
CA VAL A 111 -2.76 -22.21 13.67
C VAL A 111 -1.41 -21.50 13.60
N THR A 112 -0.90 -21.26 12.40
CA THR A 112 0.26 -20.40 12.17
C THR A 112 -0.09 -19.30 11.18
N PHE A 113 0.09 -18.04 11.58
CA PHE A 113 -0.15 -16.85 10.75
C PHE A 113 1.12 -16.01 10.70
N ILE A 114 1.60 -15.65 9.50
CA ILE A 114 2.89 -14.98 9.33
C ILE A 114 2.72 -13.69 8.55
N ASN A 115 3.08 -12.54 9.13
CA ASN A 115 3.06 -11.27 8.41
C ASN A 115 4.02 -10.24 9.03
N SER A 116 4.38 -9.20 8.27
CA SER A 116 5.21 -8.08 8.75
C SER A 116 4.45 -6.78 8.96
N ASP A 117 3.21 -6.68 8.47
CA ASP A 117 2.35 -5.52 8.66
C ASP A 117 1.73 -5.57 10.07
N PRO A 118 2.03 -4.60 10.95
CA PRO A 118 1.47 -4.55 12.30
C PRO A 118 -0.06 -4.44 12.34
N LEU A 119 -0.67 -3.78 11.36
CA LEU A 119 -2.12 -3.64 11.28
C LEU A 119 -2.77 -4.95 10.84
N MET A 120 -2.16 -5.68 9.89
CA MET A 120 -2.63 -7.01 9.50
C MET A 120 -2.57 -7.99 10.68
N ILE A 121 -1.46 -7.97 11.42
CA ILE A 121 -1.28 -8.78 12.63
C ILE A 121 -2.34 -8.46 13.69
N ARG A 122 -2.57 -7.17 13.99
CA ARG A 122 -3.61 -6.75 14.93
C ARG A 122 -5.00 -7.17 14.48
N THR A 123 -5.29 -6.99 13.20
CA THR A 123 -6.58 -7.36 12.61
C THR A 123 -6.81 -8.86 12.74
N PHE A 124 -5.82 -9.69 12.37
CA PHE A 124 -5.90 -11.14 12.50
C PHE A 124 -6.16 -11.58 13.94
N LEU A 125 -5.38 -11.08 14.92
CA LEU A 125 -5.58 -11.42 16.32
C LEU A 125 -6.95 -10.97 16.84
N TYR A 126 -7.41 -9.79 16.45
CA TYR A 126 -8.73 -9.29 16.83
C TYR A 126 -9.83 -10.20 16.30
N VAL A 127 -9.87 -10.50 15.01
CA VAL A 127 -10.91 -11.37 14.45
C VAL A 127 -10.79 -12.80 14.99
N PHE A 128 -9.57 -13.30 15.23
CA PHE A 128 -9.34 -14.64 15.75
C PHE A 128 -9.83 -14.79 17.20
N ARG A 129 -9.58 -13.79 18.06
CA ARG A 129 -10.09 -13.73 19.45
C ARG A 129 -11.61 -13.63 19.52
N ASN A 130 -12.24 -12.99 18.54
CA ASN A 130 -13.71 -12.87 18.48
C ASN A 130 -14.39 -14.05 17.76
N ALA A 131 -13.65 -14.81 16.95
CA ALA A 131 -14.16 -15.98 16.23
C ALA A 131 -14.20 -17.25 17.09
N PHE A 132 -13.25 -17.41 18.02
CA PHE A 132 -13.06 -18.64 18.78
C PHE A 132 -12.93 -18.37 20.27
N SER A 133 -13.22 -19.38 21.10
CA SER A 133 -12.91 -19.32 22.53
C SER A 133 -11.40 -19.52 22.74
N ILE A 134 -10.68 -18.40 22.87
CA ILE A 134 -9.22 -18.36 22.95
C ILE A 134 -8.73 -18.40 24.39
N LYS A 135 -7.63 -19.11 24.61
CA LYS A 135 -6.82 -19.08 25.82
C LYS A 135 -5.51 -18.36 25.50
N GLU A 136 -5.31 -17.13 25.99
CA GLU A 136 -4.18 -16.29 25.61
C GLU A 136 -2.82 -16.97 25.86
N GLU A 137 -2.71 -17.81 26.89
CA GLU A 137 -1.50 -18.56 27.24
C GLU A 137 -1.07 -19.58 26.19
N LYS A 138 -1.94 -19.94 25.23
CA LYS A 138 -1.64 -20.84 24.11
C LYS A 138 -0.95 -20.16 22.93
N PHE A 139 -0.91 -18.82 22.89
CA PHE A 139 -0.17 -18.13 21.85
C PHE A 139 1.34 -18.29 22.01
N ARG A 140 2.05 -18.45 20.90
CA ARG A 140 3.49 -18.27 20.82
C ARG A 140 3.83 -17.38 19.65
N ILE A 141 4.86 -16.57 19.79
CA ILE A 141 5.37 -15.73 18.71
C ILE A 141 6.78 -16.17 18.36
N VAL A 142 7.07 -16.36 17.07
CA VAL A 142 8.43 -16.46 16.57
C VAL A 142 8.74 -15.19 15.79
N LEU A 143 9.74 -14.44 16.23
CA LEU A 143 10.26 -13.32 15.46
C LEU A 143 11.12 -13.85 14.32
N HIS A 144 10.98 -13.27 13.13
CA HIS A 144 11.87 -13.49 12.00
C HIS A 144 12.61 -12.19 11.73
N LEU A 145 13.84 -12.12 12.22
CA LEU A 145 14.67 -10.90 12.20
C LEU A 145 15.86 -11.07 11.26
N HIS A 146 16.47 -9.97 10.87
CA HIS A 146 17.79 -9.93 10.25
C HIS A 146 18.84 -9.66 11.33
N GLU A 147 20.09 -9.97 11.04
CA GLU A 147 21.24 -9.81 11.96
C GLU A 147 21.41 -8.40 12.52
N TYR A 148 20.95 -7.37 11.80
CA TYR A 148 21.06 -5.98 12.22
C TYR A 148 19.92 -5.52 13.14
N HIS A 149 18.90 -6.35 13.40
CA HIS A 149 17.82 -6.00 14.31
C HIS A 149 18.25 -6.19 15.76
N ASP A 150 17.84 -5.27 16.62
CA ASP A 150 17.89 -5.42 18.07
C ASP A 150 16.70 -6.29 18.52
N GLU A 151 16.98 -7.55 18.89
CA GLU A 151 15.95 -8.55 19.21
C GLU A 151 15.05 -8.09 20.35
N GLU A 152 15.60 -7.50 21.42
CA GLU A 152 14.82 -7.08 22.58
C GLU A 152 13.91 -5.90 22.25
N LYS A 153 14.39 -4.94 21.46
CA LYS A 153 13.52 -3.86 20.93
C LYS A 153 12.40 -4.42 20.05
N MET A 154 12.69 -5.42 19.21
CA MET A 154 11.67 -6.02 18.34
C MET A 154 10.65 -6.83 19.15
N LYS A 155 11.07 -7.55 20.19
CA LYS A 155 10.15 -8.23 21.12
C LYS A 155 9.22 -7.23 21.81
N ALA A 156 9.76 -6.14 22.35
CA ALA A 156 8.97 -5.11 23.01
C ALA A 156 7.94 -4.49 22.05
N TYR A 157 8.38 -4.12 20.84
CA TYR A 157 7.52 -3.61 19.80
C TYR A 157 6.38 -4.58 19.48
N TRP A 158 6.70 -5.83 19.11
CA TRP A 158 5.67 -6.78 18.72
C TRP A 158 4.77 -7.21 19.89
N SER A 159 5.27 -7.22 21.12
CA SER A 159 4.47 -7.48 22.31
C SER A 159 3.37 -6.43 22.49
N GLU A 160 3.70 -5.15 22.28
CA GLU A 160 2.73 -4.04 22.29
C GLU A 160 1.70 -4.19 21.17
N ILE A 161 2.12 -4.53 19.94
CA ILE A 161 1.23 -4.72 18.80
C ILE A 161 0.24 -5.87 19.06
N THR A 162 0.70 -6.99 19.59
CA THR A 162 -0.11 -8.23 19.70
C THR A 162 -0.85 -8.36 21.03
N ASN A 163 -0.46 -7.58 22.04
CA ASN A 163 -0.83 -7.77 23.45
C ASN A 163 -0.51 -9.19 23.95
N ILE A 164 0.65 -9.73 23.55
CA ILE A 164 1.15 -11.05 23.98
C ILE A 164 2.46 -10.80 24.73
N PRO A 165 2.64 -11.33 25.95
CA PRO A 165 3.81 -11.04 26.77
C PRO A 165 5.10 -11.62 26.16
N PRO A 166 6.26 -10.97 26.35
CA PRO A 166 7.55 -11.46 25.84
C PRO A 166 7.89 -12.89 26.26
N LEU A 167 7.38 -13.37 27.40
CA LEU A 167 7.55 -14.75 27.87
C LEU A 167 6.96 -15.81 26.90
N GLN A 168 5.99 -15.42 26.07
CA GLN A 168 5.39 -16.28 25.05
C GLN A 168 6.14 -16.20 23.70
N PHE A 169 7.24 -15.46 23.61
CA PHE A 169 8.07 -15.41 22.42
C PHE A 169 9.04 -16.58 22.44
N SER A 170 8.96 -17.42 21.42
CA SER A 170 9.86 -18.54 21.19
C SER A 170 11.19 -18.04 20.58
N LYS A 171 12.15 -18.96 20.43
CA LYS A 171 13.45 -18.65 19.83
C LYS A 171 13.29 -17.90 18.51
N THR A 172 13.88 -16.71 18.44
CA THR A 172 13.92 -15.88 17.24
C THR A 172 14.62 -16.60 16.10
N TYR A 173 14.04 -16.53 14.91
CA TYR A 173 14.65 -16.98 13.68
C TYR A 173 15.44 -15.84 13.05
N ILE A 174 16.76 -15.98 12.99
CA ILE A 174 17.64 -15.02 12.33
C ILE A 174 17.80 -15.42 10.87
N LYS A 175 17.32 -14.56 9.97
CA LYS A 175 17.46 -14.70 8.52
C LYS A 175 18.88 -14.33 8.11
N PRO A 176 19.61 -15.24 7.41
CA PRO A 176 20.93 -14.93 6.89
C PRO A 176 20.84 -13.79 5.87
N HIS A 177 21.86 -12.94 5.83
CA HIS A 177 21.88 -11.75 4.98
C HIS A 177 21.96 -12.14 3.49
N THR A 178 20.93 -11.80 2.70
CA THR A 178 20.88 -12.07 1.25
C THR A 178 21.32 -10.88 0.39
N GLY A 179 21.81 -9.79 0.99
CA GLY A 179 22.40 -8.63 0.29
C GLY A 179 21.45 -7.79 -0.57
N LYS A 180 20.14 -8.10 -0.57
CA LYS A 180 19.16 -7.42 -1.43
C LYS A 180 18.14 -6.66 -0.59
N THR A 181 18.24 -5.34 -0.66
CA THR A 181 17.26 -4.34 -0.21
C THR A 181 17.06 -4.26 1.31
N LYS A 182 17.64 -3.24 1.93
CA LYS A 182 17.24 -2.79 3.27
C LYS A 182 16.01 -1.90 3.13
N ARG A 183 14.90 -2.27 3.76
CA ARG A 183 13.78 -1.36 3.99
C ARG A 183 14.09 -0.56 5.25
N GLU A 184 14.11 0.76 5.15
CA GLU A 184 14.18 1.63 6.33
C GLU A 184 13.01 1.32 7.27
N ASP A 185 13.27 1.32 8.57
CA ASP A 185 12.30 1.03 9.64
C ASP A 185 11.57 -0.32 9.63
N TYR A 186 12.05 -1.30 8.85
CA TYR A 186 11.50 -2.65 8.90
C TYR A 186 11.65 -3.29 10.29
N LYS A 187 10.53 -3.72 10.90
CA LYS A 187 10.49 -4.31 12.25
C LYS A 187 10.56 -5.85 12.25
N GLY A 188 10.98 -6.46 11.14
CA GLY A 188 10.90 -7.91 10.94
C GLY A 188 9.49 -8.39 10.60
N CYS A 189 9.33 -9.70 10.44
CA CYS A 189 8.01 -10.34 10.40
C CYS A 189 7.84 -11.26 11.61
N ILE A 190 6.61 -11.54 11.99
CA ILE A 190 6.32 -12.46 13.09
C ILE A 190 5.50 -13.63 12.59
N SER A 191 5.71 -14.80 13.21
CA SER A 191 4.86 -15.96 13.10
C SER A 191 4.07 -16.10 14.40
N ILE A 192 2.78 -15.80 14.34
CA ILE A 192 1.84 -16.06 15.42
C ILE A 192 1.45 -17.53 15.34
N ARG A 193 1.59 -18.24 16.45
CA ARG A 193 1.22 -19.65 16.58
C ARG A 193 0.21 -19.80 17.70
N TYR A 194 -0.87 -20.51 17.44
CA TYR A 194 -1.87 -20.83 18.45
C TYR A 194 -2.07 -22.34 18.56
N TYR A 195 -1.62 -22.89 19.69
CA TYR A 195 -1.54 -24.34 19.92
C TYR A 195 -2.88 -24.93 20.38
N ASP A 196 -3.78 -25.13 19.43
CA ASP A 196 -5.03 -25.85 19.61
C ASP A 196 -5.45 -26.55 18.32
N TYR A 197 -5.41 -27.89 18.33
CA TYR A 197 -5.76 -28.70 17.16
C TYR A 197 -7.20 -28.49 16.71
N LYS A 198 -8.15 -28.32 17.64
CA LYS A 198 -9.57 -28.17 17.28
C LYS A 198 -9.80 -26.86 16.53
N ILE A 199 -9.17 -25.78 16.99
CA ILE A 199 -9.26 -24.48 16.33
C ILE A 199 -8.51 -24.50 15.00
N ALA A 200 -7.34 -25.15 14.93
CA ALA A 200 -6.63 -25.34 13.67
C ALA A 200 -7.48 -26.13 12.65
N LEU A 201 -8.13 -27.21 13.05
CA LEU A 201 -9.03 -27.97 12.18
C LEU A 201 -10.25 -27.12 11.77
N ALA A 202 -10.84 -26.36 12.69
CA ALA A 202 -11.99 -25.51 12.42
C ALA A 202 -11.69 -24.44 11.36
N ILE A 203 -10.59 -23.68 11.51
CA ILE A 203 -10.24 -22.63 10.54
C ILE A 203 -9.90 -23.20 9.16
N ASN A 204 -9.22 -24.35 9.11
CA ASN A 204 -8.93 -25.05 7.85
C ASN A 204 -10.22 -25.53 7.16
N THR A 205 -11.13 -26.12 7.93
CA THR A 205 -12.42 -26.60 7.40
C THR A 205 -13.28 -25.44 6.90
N LEU A 206 -13.32 -24.32 7.64
CA LEU A 206 -14.07 -23.14 7.25
C LEU A 206 -13.64 -22.62 5.87
N TYR A 207 -12.35 -22.35 5.65
CA TYR A 207 -11.94 -21.78 4.36
C TYR A 207 -12.11 -22.77 3.21
N ASN A 208 -11.92 -24.08 3.44
CA ASN A 208 -12.17 -25.11 2.42
C ASN A 208 -13.64 -25.20 2.03
N LYS A 209 -14.58 -24.85 2.93
CA LYS A 209 -16.02 -24.83 2.66
C LYS A 209 -16.52 -23.54 2.00
N ILE A 210 -15.74 -22.46 2.02
CA ILE A 210 -16.13 -21.18 1.39
C ILE A 210 -16.41 -21.33 -0.10
N PRO A 211 -15.56 -21.99 -0.92
CA PRO A 211 -15.87 -22.22 -2.33
C PRO A 211 -17.21 -22.93 -2.55
N GLU A 212 -17.60 -23.88 -1.68
CA GLU A 212 -18.87 -24.63 -1.81
C GLU A 212 -20.04 -23.69 -1.64
N LYS A 213 -19.93 -22.84 -0.61
CA LYS A 213 -20.95 -21.85 -0.32
C LYS A 213 -21.10 -20.80 -1.43
N LEU A 214 -20.00 -20.48 -2.13
CA LEU A 214 -19.99 -19.51 -3.22
C LEU A 214 -20.33 -20.11 -4.60
N GLY A 215 -20.44 -21.43 -4.72
CA GLY A 215 -20.68 -22.11 -6.00
C GLY A 215 -19.48 -22.06 -6.95
N VAL A 216 -18.26 -21.97 -6.41
CA VAL A 216 -17.00 -21.98 -7.17
C VAL A 216 -16.33 -23.35 -6.98
N TRP A 217 -16.79 -24.36 -7.71
CA TRP A 217 -16.22 -25.72 -7.74
C TRP A 217 -15.94 -26.16 -9.17
#